data_AF-T1FZJ2-F1
#
_entry.id   AF-T1FZJ2-F1
#
_cell.length_a   1.000
_cell.length_b   1.000
_cell.length_c   1.000
_cell.angle_alpha   90.00
_cell.angle_beta   90.00
_cell.angle_gamma   90.00
#
_symmetry.space_group_name_H-M   'P 1'
#
loop_
_entity.id
_entity.type
_entity.pdbx_description
1 polymer ?
#
loop_
_entity_poly.entity_id
_entity_poly.type
_entity_poly.pdbx_seq_one_letter_code
_entity_poly.pdbx_strand_id
1 'polypeptide(L)' 'EIVGMLERQRVDIYSLQETRWKSNGVSLIRSYKLFWNGQKTAQNGVRIFIRKSLAQNVLEVVRIKTRLMLIKL' A
#
# COMPACT_ATOMS: atom_id res chain seq x y z
N GLU A 1 -12.58 -8.44 1.47
CA GLU A 1 -12.78 -8.26 2.93
C GLU A 1 -12.14 -6.98 3.47
N ILE A 2 -10.81 -6.84 3.45
CA ILE A 2 -10.09 -5.67 4.01
C ILE A 2 -10.62 -4.32 3.49
N VAL A 3 -10.73 -4.13 2.18
CA VAL A 3 -11.17 -2.85 1.60
C VAL A 3 -12.56 -2.43 2.09
N GLY A 4 -13.50 -3.37 2.22
CA GLY A 4 -14.84 -3.08 2.75
C GLY A 4 -14.83 -2.72 4.25
N MET A 5 -13.89 -3.25 5.02
CA MET A 5 -13.65 -2.78 6.40
C MET A 5 -13.10 -1.35 6.40
N LEU A 6 -12.10 -1.05 5.57
CA LEU A 6 -11.51 0.30 5.47
C LEU A 6 -12.54 1.35 5.06
N GLU A 7 -13.43 1.03 4.12
CA GLU A 7 -14.53 1.90 3.69
C GLU A 7 -15.48 2.22 4.85
N ARG A 8 -15.93 1.20 5.59
CA ARG A 8 -16.85 1.36 6.74
C ARG A 8 -16.23 2.17 7.88
N GLN A 9 -14.94 1.96 8.14
CA GLN A 9 -14.19 2.67 9.17
C GLN A 9 -13.66 4.03 8.71
N ARG A 10 -13.91 4.42 7.44
CA ARG A 10 -13.43 5.68 6.85
C ARG A 10 -11.92 5.88 7.00
N VAL A 11 -11.15 4.81 6.88
CA VAL A 11 -9.68 4.88 6.96
C VAL A 11 -9.15 5.56 5.69
N ASP A 12 -8.18 6.46 5.83
CA ASP A 12 -7.55 7.11 4.68
C ASP A 12 -6.27 6.40 4.24
N ILE A 13 -5.48 5.92 5.19
CA ILE A 13 -4.22 5.20 4.95
C ILE A 13 -4.20 3.95 5.82
N TYR A 14 -3.90 2.79 5.22
CA TYR A 14 -3.75 1.53 5.92
C TYR A 14 -2.54 0.76 5.41
N SER A 15 -1.65 0.35 6.32
CA SER A 15 -0.46 -0.44 5.97
C SER A 15 -0.61 -1.90 6.42
N LEU A 16 -0.29 -2.84 5.52
CA LEU A 16 -0.21 -4.27 5.82
C LEU A 16 1.24 -4.73 5.68
N GLN A 17 1.76 -5.41 6.70
CA GLN A 17 3.13 -5.94 6.70
C GLN A 17 3.16 -7.45 6.46
N GLU A 18 4.36 -7.99 6.21
CA GLU A 18 4.61 -9.43 6.00
C GLU A 18 3.82 -10.05 4.85
N THR A 19 3.53 -9.25 3.82
CA THR A 19 2.59 -9.65 2.76
C THR A 19 3.15 -10.63 1.74
N ARG A 20 4.46 -10.90 1.77
CA ARG A 20 5.19 -11.86 0.92
C ARG A 20 4.91 -11.72 -0.58
N TRP A 21 4.51 -10.54 -1.03
CA TRP A 21 4.26 -10.30 -2.45
C TRP A 21 5.56 -10.02 -3.18
N LYS A 22 5.65 -10.58 -4.39
CA LYS A 22 6.75 -10.31 -5.32
C LYS A 22 6.42 -9.07 -6.14
N SER A 23 7.47 -8.48 -6.71
CA SER A 23 7.44 -7.32 -7.60
C SER A 23 6.92 -6.03 -6.98
N ASN A 24 7.11 -4.94 -7.70
CA ASN A 24 6.53 -3.65 -7.35
C ASN A 24 5.25 -3.46 -8.17
N GLY A 25 4.32 -2.70 -7.63
CA GLY A 25 3.15 -2.33 -8.40
C GLY A 25 2.18 -1.44 -7.67
N VAL A 26 1.20 -1.02 -8.46
CA VAL A 26 0.10 -0.19 -8.04
C VAL A 26 -1.18 -0.78 -8.60
N SER A 27 -2.24 -0.83 -7.80
CA SER A 27 -3.54 -1.32 -8.23
C SER A 27 -4.64 -0.48 -7.62
N LEU A 28 -5.70 -0.23 -8.38
CA LEU A 28 -6.90 0.42 -7.88
C LEU A 28 -7.90 -0.66 -7.46
N ILE A 29 -8.25 -0.66 -6.17
CA ILE A 29 -9.20 -1.61 -5.60
C ILE A 29 -10.32 -0.81 -4.95
N ARG A 30 -11.48 -0.78 -5.61
CA ARG A 30 -12.65 0.03 -5.21
C ARG A 30 -12.24 1.50 -5.01
N SER A 31 -12.39 2.03 -3.80
CA SER A 31 -12.08 3.41 -3.42
C SER A 31 -10.63 3.62 -2.94
N TYR A 32 -9.73 2.64 -3.08
CA TYR A 32 -8.33 2.72 -2.61
C TYR A 32 -7.32 2.41 -3.70
N LYS A 33 -6.20 3.11 -3.67
CA LYS A 33 -5.00 2.80 -4.43
C LYS A 33 -4.05 1.99 -3.53
N LEU A 34 -3.74 0.78 -3.96
CA LEU A 34 -2.82 -0.14 -3.29
C LEU A 34 -1.43 0.03 -3.88
N PHE A 35 -0.46 0.30 -3.03
CA PHE A 35 0.96 0.33 -3.37
C PHE A 35 1.67 -0.84 -2.72
N TRP A 36 2.52 -1.55 -3.47
CA TRP A 36 3.39 -2.56 -2.90
C TRP A 36 4.77 -2.53 -3.54
N ASN A 37 5.77 -2.86 -2.74
CA ASN A 37 7.14 -3.02 -3.19
C ASN A 37 7.68 -4.36 -2.66
N GLY A 38 7.65 -5.36 -3.55
CA GLY A 38 8.01 -6.74 -3.29
C GLY A 38 9.38 -7.09 -3.85
N GLN A 39 10.18 -7.84 -3.08
CA GLN A 39 11.45 -8.37 -3.56
C GLN A 39 11.27 -9.61 -4.44
N LYS A 40 12.35 -10.00 -5.15
CA LYS A 40 12.38 -11.25 -5.95
C LYS A 40 12.10 -12.47 -5.07
N THR A 41 12.67 -12.49 -3.88
CA THR A 41 12.30 -13.40 -2.80
C THR A 41 11.04 -12.85 -2.15
N ALA A 42 9.98 -13.66 -2.08
CA ALA A 42 8.70 -13.34 -1.44
C ALA A 42 8.81 -13.22 0.09
N GLN A 43 9.93 -12.71 0.61
CA GLN A 43 10.19 -12.59 2.02
C GLN A 43 9.93 -11.16 2.47
N ASN A 44 9.03 -11.04 3.45
CA ASN A 44 8.58 -9.76 3.99
C ASN A 44 7.94 -8.88 2.88
N GLY A 45 7.51 -7.68 3.25
CA GLY A 45 6.92 -6.74 2.29
C GLY A 45 5.77 -5.97 2.90
N VAL A 46 5.80 -4.67 2.70
CA VAL A 46 4.74 -3.76 3.14
C VAL A 46 3.86 -3.45 1.94
N ARG A 47 2.57 -3.32 2.20
CA ARG A 47 1.63 -2.72 1.27
C ARG A 47 0.90 -1.60 1.94
N ILE A 48 0.55 -0.59 1.18
CA ILE A 48 -0.17 0.56 1.70
C ILE A 48 -1.39 0.81 0.82
N PHE A 49 -2.55 0.82 1.45
CA PHE A 49 -3.80 1.26 0.87
C PHE A 49 -3.95 2.74 1.20
N ILE A 50 -4.18 3.56 0.18
CA ILE A 50 -4.46 4.99 0.32
C ILE A 50 -5.80 5.27 -0.36
N ARG A 51 -6.71 5.95 0.32
CA ARG A 51 -8.00 6.36 -0.26
C ARG A 51 -7.74 7.12 -1.57
N LYS A 52 -8.51 6.83 -2.61
CA LYS A 52 -8.31 7.38 -3.96
C LYS A 52 -8.20 8.91 -3.98
N SER A 53 -8.99 9.60 -3.15
CA SER A 53 -8.96 11.07 -3.00
C SER A 53 -7.69 11.61 -2.35
N LEU A 54 -6.97 10.81 -1.57
CA LEU A 54 -5.67 11.18 -1.00
C LEU A 54 -4.52 10.70 -1.89
N ALA A 55 -4.71 9.57 -2.56
CA ALA A 55 -3.72 8.96 -3.43
C ALA A 55 -3.38 9.79 -4.68
N GLN A 56 -4.19 10.81 -5.01
CA GLN A 56 -3.90 11.79 -6.05
C GLN A 56 -2.80 12.78 -5.65
N ASN A 57 -2.56 12.98 -4.35
CA ASN A 57 -1.52 13.86 -3.84
C ASN A 57 -0.19 13.13 -3.62
N VAL A 58 -0.15 11.80 -3.78
CA VAL A 58 1.07 11.03 -3.59
C VAL A 58 2.13 11.44 -4.61
N LEU A 59 3.18 12.09 -4.12
CA LEU A 59 4.34 12.51 -4.90
C LEU A 59 5.33 11.36 -5.08
N GLU A 60 5.52 10.55 -4.04
CA GLU A 60 6.57 9.53 -4.05
C GLU A 60 6.21 8.33 -3.16
N VAL A 61 6.60 7.13 -3.60
CA VAL A 61 6.53 5.89 -2.81
C VAL A 61 7.86 5.17 -2.91
N VAL A 62 8.62 5.15 -1.81
CA VAL A 62 9.97 4.58 -1.78
C VAL A 62 10.04 3.46 -0.75
N ARG A 63 10.64 2.34 -1.13
CA ARG A 63 11.03 1.31 -0.16
C ARG A 63 12.39 1.65 0.42
N ILE A 64 12.42 1.95 1.71
CA ILE A 64 13.66 2.25 2.43
C ILE A 64 14.34 0.94 2.88
N LYS A 65 13.55 -0.01 3.41
CA LYS A 65 14.03 -1.32 3.88
C LYS A 65 12.97 -2.39 3.67
N THR A 66 13.32 -3.62 4.01
CA THR A 66 12.48 -4.80 3.80
C THR A 66 11.07 -4.69 4.40
N ARG A 67 10.92 -4.01 5.53
CA ARG A 67 9.66 -3.77 6.23
C ARG A 67 9.27 -2.28 6.32
N LEU A 68 9.92 -1.41 5.55
CA LEU A 68 9.74 0.04 5.67
C LEU A 68 9.55 0.69 4.30
N MET A 69 8.40 1.34 4.13
CA MET A 69 8.07 2.17 2.96
C MET A 69 7.79 3.60 3.41
N LEU A 70 8.35 4.54 2.66
CA LEU A 70 8.10 5.96 2.75
C LEU A 70 7.04 6.32 1.71
N ILE A 71 6.07 7.14 2.11
CA ILE A 71 5.16 7.81 1.20
C ILE A 71 5.32 9.31 1.41
N LYS A 72 5.48 10.04 0.32
CA LYS A 72 5.40 11.49 0.28
C LYS A 72 4.05 11.89 -0.33
N LEU A 73 3.24 12.61 0.45
CA LEU A 73 1.98 13.21 0.02
C LEU A 73 2.17 14.68 -0.40
#